data_AF-A0A101CR44-F1
#
_entry.id   AF-A0A101CR44-F1
#
_cell.length_a   1.000
_cell.length_b   1.000
_cell.length_c   1.000
_cell.angle_alpha   90.00
_cell.angle_beta   90.00
_cell.angle_gamma   90.00
#
_symmetry.space_group_name_H-M   'P 1'
#
loop_
_entity.id
_entity.type
_entity.pdbx_description
1 polymer ?
#
loop_
_entity_poly.entity_id
_entity_poly.type
_entity_poly.pdbx_seq_one_letter_code
_entity_poly.pdbx_strand_id
1 'polypeptide(L)' 'MALPNELYNAKFAEYLDSLKILYLVDDNFKIMCDEYCMSKNNAEKYKKKFEKDFRNKLEYENLSKELEEEILIYLIRKE' A
#
# COMPACT_ATOMS: atom_id res chain seq x y z
N MET A 1 11.75 0.00 25.79
CA MET A 1 11.28 0.19 24.39
C MET A 1 11.57 -1.09 23.63
N ALA A 2 10.62 -1.58 22.83
CA ALA A 2 10.81 -2.76 22.01
C ALA A 2 11.17 -2.36 20.57
N LEU A 3 11.90 -3.22 19.87
CA LEU A 3 12.23 -3.03 18.47
C LEU A 3 10.96 -3.08 17.59
N PRO A 4 10.73 -2.13 16.67
CA PRO A 4 9.60 -2.14 15.74
C PRO A 4 9.44 -3.45 14.96
N ASN A 5 8.19 -3.89 14.77
CA ASN A 5 7.88 -5.15 14.08
C ASN A 5 8.32 -5.13 12.61
N GLU A 6 8.31 -3.95 11.99
CA GLU A 6 8.68 -3.71 10.60
C GLU A 6 10.15 -4.06 10.30
N LEU A 7 11.01 -4.06 11.32
CA LEU A 7 12.43 -4.42 11.26
C LEU A 7 12.66 -5.94 11.34
N TYR A 8 11.66 -6.72 11.75
CA TYR A 8 11.72 -8.18 11.67
C TYR A 8 11.36 -8.64 10.25
N ASN A 9 12.32 -8.53 9.35
CA ASN A 9 12.18 -9.01 7.98
C ASN A 9 13.42 -9.81 7.54
N ALA A 10 13.27 -10.57 6.45
CA ALA A 10 14.29 -11.50 5.99
C ALA A 10 15.67 -10.85 5.73
N LYS A 11 15.73 -9.56 5.38
CA LYS A 11 17.00 -8.87 5.13
C LYS A 11 17.83 -8.68 6.41
N PHE A 12 17.17 -8.63 7.57
CA PHE A 12 17.81 -8.35 8.85
C PHE A 12 17.82 -9.56 9.80
N ALA A 13 17.35 -10.73 9.35
CA ALA A 13 17.16 -11.90 10.20
C ALA A 13 18.45 -12.33 10.93
N GLU A 14 19.59 -12.33 10.23
CA GLU A 14 20.90 -12.69 10.79
C GLU A 14 21.51 -11.58 11.68
N TYR A 15 20.96 -10.37 11.63
CA TYR A 15 21.48 -9.19 12.33
C TYR A 15 20.57 -8.73 13.48
N LEU A 16 19.55 -9.51 13.85
CA LEU A 16 18.51 -9.08 14.79
C LEU A 16 19.07 -8.63 16.14
N ASP A 17 20.08 -9.31 16.67
CA ASP A 17 20.66 -8.96 17.98
C ASP A 17 21.47 -7.66 17.89
N SER A 18 22.30 -7.50 16.86
CA SER A 18 23.00 -6.23 16.60
C SER A 18 22.02 -5.08 16.38
N LEU A 19 20.94 -5.34 15.65
CA LEU A 19 19.92 -4.36 15.34
C LEU A 19 19.15 -3.92 16.61
N LYS A 20 18.83 -4.85 17.52
CA LYS A 20 18.26 -4.51 18.84
C LYS A 20 19.21 -3.68 19.69
N ILE A 21 20.49 -4.04 19.74
CA ILE A 21 21.49 -3.32 20.54
C ILE A 21 21.65 -1.90 20.00
N LEU A 22 21.93 -1.75 18.70
CA LEU A 22 22.12 -0.45 18.07
C LEU A 22 20.90 0.45 18.19
N TYR A 23 19.69 -0.10 18.04
CA TYR A 23 18.44 0.66 18.21
C TYR A 23 18.27 1.24 19.63
N LEU A 24 18.87 0.62 20.65
CA LEU A 24 18.77 1.07 22.03
C LEU A 24 19.88 2.05 22.44
N VAL A 25 21.04 2.00 21.79
CA VAL A 25 22.25 2.72 22.24
C VAL A 25 22.73 3.81 21.27
N ASP A 26 22.30 3.77 20.01
CA ASP A 26 22.69 4.74 18.98
C ASP A 26 21.45 5.51 18.48
N ASP A 27 21.37 6.79 18.87
CA ASP A 27 20.24 7.65 18.52
C ASP A 27 20.13 7.89 17.00
N ASN A 28 21.26 7.99 16.29
CA ASN A 28 21.24 8.17 14.83
C ASN A 28 20.72 6.91 14.14
N PHE A 29 21.16 5.74 14.61
CA PHE A 29 20.67 4.46 14.11
C PHE A 29 19.18 4.27 14.40
N LYS A 30 18.72 4.67 15.59
CA LYS A 30 17.32 4.65 15.96
C LYS A 30 16.47 5.54 15.04
N ILE A 31 16.89 6.79 14.79
CA ILE A 31 16.19 7.70 13.87
C ILE A 31 16.08 7.07 12.48
N MET A 32 17.16 6.49 11.96
CA MET A 32 17.15 5.81 10.67
C MET A 32 16.16 4.63 10.64
N CYS A 33 16.10 3.84 11.71
CA CYS A 33 15.14 2.75 11.85
C CYS A 33 13.69 3.24 11.90
N ASP A 34 13.43 4.32 12.64
CA ASP A 34 12.11 4.93 12.76
C ASP A 34 11.65 5.49 11.40
N GLU A 35 12.52 6.21 10.70
CA GLU A 35 12.28 6.70 9.34
C GLU A 35 11.99 5.57 8.34
N TYR A 36 12.75 4.48 8.42
CA TYR A 36 12.49 3.28 7.62
C TYR A 36 11.10 2.71 7.91
N CYS A 37 10.74 2.54 9.18
CA CYS A 37 9.45 1.98 9.58
C CYS A 37 8.29 2.86 9.11
N MET A 38 8.40 4.18 9.31
CA MET A 38 7.43 5.16 8.83
C MET A 38 7.27 5.11 7.32
N SER A 39 8.38 5.10 6.58
CA SER A 39 8.37 5.05 5.12
C SER A 39 7.72 3.78 4.60
N LYS A 40 8.05 2.61 5.19
CA LYS A 40 7.45 1.32 4.83
C LYS A 40 5.95 1.28 5.09
N ASN A 41 5.51 1.77 6.25
CA ASN A 41 4.09 1.83 6.60
C ASN A 41 3.32 2.78 5.69
N ASN A 42 3.90 3.91 5.31
CA ASN A 42 3.29 4.83 4.36
C ASN A 42 3.19 4.22 2.97
N ALA A 43 4.24 3.53 2.48
CA ALA A 43 4.20 2.84 1.20
C ALA A 43 3.05 1.81 1.15
N GLU A 44 2.88 1.01 2.21
CA GLU A 44 1.80 0.03 2.29
C GLU A 44 0.40 0.69 2.32
N LYS A 45 0.26 1.82 3.03
CA LYS A 45 -0.99 2.61 3.01
C LYS A 45 -1.32 3.12 1.60
N TYR A 46 -0.34 3.68 0.90
CA TYR A 46 -0.54 4.18 -0.46
C TYR A 46 -0.85 3.05 -1.44
N LYS A 47 -0.21 1.89 -1.30
CA LYS A 47 -0.53 0.70 -2.10
C LYS A 47 -1.99 0.30 -1.95
N LYS A 48 -2.49 0.19 -0.71
CA LYS A 48 -3.90 -0.14 -0.43
C LYS A 48 -4.87 0.89 -1.01
N LYS A 49 -4.52 2.18 -0.93
CA LYS A 49 -5.32 3.25 -1.53
C LYS A 49 -5.37 3.09 -3.06
N PHE A 50 -4.23 2.88 -3.69
CA PHE A 50 -4.13 2.66 -5.13
C PHE A 50 -4.95 1.45 -5.58
N GLU A 51 -4.87 0.32 -4.88
CA GLU A 51 -5.66 -0.88 -5.18
C GLU A 51 -7.18 -0.64 -5.06
N LYS A 52 -7.61 0.20 -4.11
CA LYS A 52 -9.01 0.61 -4.00
C LYS A 52 -9.42 1.48 -5.19
N ASP A 53 -8.64 2.52 -5.50
CA ASP A 53 -8.94 3.45 -6.58
C ASP A 53 -8.95 2.73 -7.95
N PHE A 54 -8.05 1.77 -8.14
CA PHE A 54 -8.00 0.92 -9.33
C PHE A 54 -9.26 0.07 -9.50
N ARG A 55 -9.76 -0.54 -8.43
CA ARG A 55 -11.02 -1.31 -8.47
C ARG A 55 -12.20 -0.44 -8.82
N ASN A 56 -12.33 0.72 -8.17
CA ASN A 56 -13.40 1.67 -8.46
C ASN A 56 -13.36 2.12 -9.93
N LYS A 57 -12.16 2.44 -10.44
CA LYS A 57 -11.97 2.80 -11.85
C LYS A 57 -12.50 1.70 -12.78
N LEU A 58 -12.12 0.45 -12.53
CA LEU A 58 -12.55 -0.68 -13.36
C LEU A 58 -14.07 -0.87 -13.32
N GLU A 59 -14.68 -0.71 -12.15
CA GLU A 59 -16.14 -0.79 -11.98
C GLU A 59 -16.87 0.30 -12.78
N TYR A 60 -16.40 1.55 -12.70
CA TYR A 60 -16.99 2.65 -13.49
C TYR A 60 -16.77 2.49 -14.99
N GLU A 61 -15.60 2.01 -15.43
CA GLU A 61 -15.34 1.75 -16.85
C GLU A 61 -16.24 0.64 -17.40
N ASN A 62 -16.51 -0.41 -16.62
CA ASN A 62 -17.43 -1.47 -17.03
C ASN A 62 -18.88 -0.96 -17.07
N LEU A 63 -19.33 -0.29 -16.01
CA LEU A 63 -20.68 0.26 -15.96
C LEU A 63 -20.94 1.25 -17.11
N SER A 64 -19.96 2.09 -17.46
CA SER A 64 -20.08 3.01 -18.58
C SER A 64 -20.35 2.28 -19.90
N LYS A 65 -19.65 1.16 -20.16
CA LYS A 65 -19.85 0.36 -21.38
C LYS A 65 -21.20 -0.32 -21.40
N GLU A 66 -21.64 -0.88 -20.27
CA GLU A 66 -22.97 -1.49 -20.15
C GLU A 66 -24.07 -0.46 -20.42
N LEU A 67 -23.93 0.75 -19.87
CA LEU A 67 -24.88 1.84 -20.11
C LEU A 67 -24.86 2.32 -21.57
N GLU A 68 -23.69 2.39 -22.21
CA GLU A 68 -23.59 2.71 -23.64
C GLU A 68 -24.36 1.69 -24.49
N GLU A 69 -24.26 0.39 -24.18
CA GLU A 69 -25.03 -0.65 -24.85
C GLU A 69 -26.54 -0.49 -24.62
N GLU A 70 -26.97 -0.22 -23.38
CA GLU A 70 -28.38 0.03 -23.07
C GLU A 70 -28.95 1.25 -23.82
N ILE A 71 -28.18 2.33 -23.87
CA ILE A 71 -28.55 3.55 -24.61
C ILE A 71 -28.72 3.23 -26.09
N LEU A 72 -27.78 2.50 -26.71
CA LEU A 72 -27.86 2.10 -28.10
C LEU A 72 -29.10 1.24 -28.37
N ILE A 73 -29.38 0.25 -27.52
CA ILE A 73 -30.58 -0.59 -27.62
C ILE A 73 -31.85 0.28 -27.56
N TYR A 74 -31.90 1.25 -26.65
CA TYR A 74 -33.05 2.13 -26.52
C TYR A 74 -33.29 2.98 -27.77
N LEU A 75 -32.22 3.53 -28.36
CA LEU A 75 -32.29 4.30 -29.61
C LEU A 75 -32.83 3.45 -30.76
N ILE A 76 -32.29 2.25 -30.97
CA ILE A 76 -32.73 1.34 -32.04
C ILE A 76 -34.20 0.93 -31.88
N ARG A 77 -34.69 0.76 -30.65
CA ARG A 77 -36.10 0.42 -30.39
C ARG A 77 -37.08 1.58 -30.59
N LYS A 78 -36.59 2.81 -30.71
CA LYS A 78 -37.39 4.02 -30.92
C LYS A 78 -37.39 4.51 -32.37
N GLU A 79 -36.54 3.91 -33.21
CA GLU A 79 -36.60 3.97 -34.66
C GLU A 79 -37.65 2.99 -35.19
#